data_AF-A0A917R9N1-F1
#
_entry.id   AF-A0A917R9N1-F1
#
_cell.length_a   1.000
_cell.length_b   1.000
_cell.length_c   1.000
_cell.angle_alpha   90.00
_cell.angle_beta   90.00
_cell.angle_gamma   90.00
#
_symmetry.space_group_name_H-M   'P 1'
#
loop_
_entity.id
_entity.type
_entity.pdbx_description
1 polymer ?
#
loop_
_entity_poly.entity_id
_entity_poly.type
_entity_poly.pdbx_seq_one_letter_code
_entity_poly.pdbx_strand_id
1 'polypeptide(L)'
;MAGRPAEPEWPEGGTLRAHPDLVRAALAEVAAIGPYFAISTDPGVPGTGDLGASRSDGQWRPLSELAADTAALRARIDDFRRRLGTEESRVAASILFQGLAARLWSPVIGTVTTYGLVPARAPADLRWRPAPTGPLPLWTSPVSGWHVVPELGKEWPGEPILRTSQPPASLRTTHASDDSPAEKPTNDARADQDSPDQRAPGRETADEEVAAVVYRVVVADLLEPLVDAVRGITKISAGLLWGNAASSLAGTLRTLPATRPDLAPRAARLVRDVLGLGVLAGTGRLAEPAAGHHFFVRSSCCLYYRVPGGGMCDDCALLAPPVRDRQWARTVRQARGAGT
;
A
#
# COMPACT_ATOMS: atom_id res chain seq x y z
N MET A 1 25.41 -28.86 -5.11
CA MET A 1 24.54 -28.49 -3.96
C MET A 1 24.98 -27.11 -3.50
N ALA A 2 24.33 -26.06 -3.99
CA ALA A 2 24.60 -24.69 -3.54
C ALA A 2 23.76 -24.43 -2.29
N GLY A 3 24.41 -24.10 -1.18
CA GLY A 3 23.76 -23.82 0.10
C GLY A 3 22.78 -22.65 -0.03
N ARG A 4 21.63 -22.79 0.63
CA ARG A 4 20.67 -21.70 0.85
C ARG A 4 21.45 -20.50 1.42
N PRO A 5 21.37 -19.29 0.81
CA PRO A 5 21.94 -18.12 1.47
C PRO A 5 21.25 -17.95 2.84
N ALA A 6 22.03 -17.63 3.86
CA ALA A 6 21.52 -17.36 5.20
C ALA A 6 20.48 -16.24 5.11
N GLU A 7 19.35 -16.42 5.82
CA GLU A 7 18.35 -15.35 5.96
C GLU A 7 19.05 -14.14 6.61
N PRO A 8 19.02 -12.95 5.98
CA PRO A 8 19.67 -11.78 6.57
C PRO A 8 18.99 -11.42 7.89
N GLU A 9 19.81 -11.21 8.93
CA GLU A 9 19.37 -10.90 10.28
C GLU A 9 18.60 -9.57 10.31
N TRP A 10 17.43 -9.63 10.93
CA TRP A 10 16.55 -8.49 11.20
C TRP A 10 17.18 -7.64 12.30
N PRO A 11 16.93 -6.31 12.36
CA PRO A 11 17.44 -5.48 13.43
C PRO A 11 17.13 -6.13 14.78
N GLU A 12 18.18 -6.33 15.58
CA GLU A 12 18.15 -6.99 16.89
C GLU A 12 17.25 -6.18 17.84
N GLY A 13 15.95 -6.51 17.85
CA GLY A 13 14.96 -5.87 18.72
C GLY A 13 13.58 -5.67 18.10
N GLY A 14 13.43 -5.72 16.78
CA GLY A 14 12.28 -5.09 16.11
C GLY A 14 11.18 -5.97 15.50
N THR A 15 11.18 -7.30 15.62
CA THR A 15 10.19 -8.13 14.88
C THR A 15 9.57 -9.26 15.69
N LEU A 16 8.66 -8.90 16.59
CA LEU A 16 7.72 -9.87 17.13
C LEU A 16 6.77 -10.31 16.01
N ARG A 17 6.72 -11.62 15.76
CA ARG A 17 5.73 -12.22 14.86
C ARG A 17 4.34 -11.95 15.44
N ALA A 18 3.47 -11.37 14.64
CA ALA A 18 2.10 -11.14 15.04
C ALA A 18 1.28 -12.44 15.02
N HIS A 19 0.25 -12.49 15.87
CA HIS A 19 -0.68 -13.60 15.85
C HIS A 19 -1.42 -13.68 14.50
N PRO A 20 -1.56 -14.87 13.87
CA PRO A 20 -2.19 -14.98 12.56
C PRO A 20 -3.60 -14.38 12.47
N ASP A 21 -4.36 -14.40 13.57
CA ASP A 21 -5.72 -13.83 13.58
C ASP A 21 -5.72 -12.30 13.59
N LEU A 22 -4.72 -11.67 14.23
CA LEU A 22 -4.51 -10.23 14.11
C LEU A 22 -4.17 -9.85 12.66
N VAL A 23 -3.32 -10.66 12.00
CA VAL A 23 -2.97 -10.45 10.60
C VAL A 23 -4.19 -10.60 9.69
N ARG A 24 -5.05 -11.60 9.92
CA ARG A 24 -6.32 -11.75 9.18
C ARG A 24 -7.24 -10.54 9.36
N ALA A 25 -7.42 -10.08 10.61
CA ALA A 25 -8.25 -8.92 10.91
C ALA A 25 -7.71 -7.66 10.21
N ALA A 26 -6.39 -7.43 10.30
CA ALA A 26 -5.74 -6.31 9.64
C ALA A 26 -5.89 -6.33 8.12
N LEU A 27 -5.69 -7.50 7.49
CA LEU A 27 -5.87 -7.66 6.05
C LEU A 27 -7.33 -7.46 5.62
N ALA A 28 -8.29 -7.93 6.42
CA ALA A 28 -9.72 -7.77 6.14
C ALA A 28 -10.17 -6.31 6.24
N GLU A 29 -9.75 -5.58 7.28
CA GLU A 29 -10.08 -4.16 7.44
C GLU A 29 -9.45 -3.31 6.33
N VAL A 30 -8.16 -3.52 6.06
CA VAL A 30 -7.45 -2.77 5.02
C VAL A 30 -8.01 -3.07 3.63
N ALA A 31 -8.50 -4.29 3.37
CA ALA A 31 -9.19 -4.63 2.12
C ALA A 31 -10.47 -3.81 1.87
N ALA A 32 -11.10 -3.26 2.92
CA ALA A 32 -12.29 -2.43 2.79
C ALA A 32 -12.00 -1.03 2.22
N ILE A 33 -10.73 -0.57 2.26
CA ILE A 33 -10.29 0.69 1.63
C ILE A 33 -10.41 0.61 0.10
N GLY A 34 -10.18 -0.58 -0.47
CA GLY A 34 -10.35 -0.80 -1.89
C GLY A 34 -9.59 -2.01 -2.44
N PRO A 35 -9.79 -2.33 -3.73
CA PRO A 35 -9.32 -3.60 -4.32
C PRO A 35 -7.79 -3.71 -4.38
N TYR A 36 -7.05 -2.59 -4.41
CA TYR A 36 -5.58 -2.59 -4.34
C TYR A 36 -5.04 -2.98 -2.96
N PHE A 37 -5.82 -2.76 -1.90
CA PHE A 37 -5.41 -3.02 -0.51
C PHE A 37 -5.71 -4.46 -0.06
N ALA A 38 -6.56 -5.20 -0.77
CA ALA A 38 -6.98 -6.53 -0.35
C ALA A 38 -5.83 -7.54 -0.37
N ILE A 39 -5.68 -8.48 0.57
CA ILE A 39 -4.91 -9.71 0.34
C ILE A 39 -5.79 -10.83 0.87
N SER A 40 -6.10 -11.82 0.04
CA SER A 40 -6.91 -12.93 0.51
C SER A 40 -6.13 -13.77 1.53
N THR A 41 -6.82 -14.27 2.54
CA THR A 41 -6.33 -15.31 3.46
C THR A 41 -7.01 -16.66 3.25
N ASP A 42 -7.98 -16.72 2.33
CA ASP A 42 -8.71 -17.92 1.94
C ASP A 42 -8.76 -18.00 0.40
N PRO A 43 -8.05 -18.94 -0.24
CA PRO A 43 -7.98 -19.01 -1.69
C PRO A 43 -9.32 -19.42 -2.34
N GLY A 44 -10.25 -19.97 -1.56
CA GLY A 44 -11.57 -20.42 -2.01
C GLY A 44 -12.63 -19.31 -2.04
N VAL A 45 -12.43 -18.21 -1.32
CA VAL A 45 -13.38 -17.10 -1.23
C VAL A 45 -12.90 -15.95 -2.11
N PRO A 46 -13.66 -15.54 -3.15
CA PRO A 46 -13.33 -14.34 -3.91
C PRO A 46 -13.26 -13.12 -2.99
N GLY A 47 -12.10 -12.46 -2.96
CA GLY A 47 -11.88 -11.24 -2.18
C GLY A 47 -12.29 -9.99 -2.96
N THR A 48 -12.31 -8.83 -2.29
CA THR A 48 -12.60 -7.53 -2.94
C THR A 48 -11.60 -7.16 -4.04
N GLY A 49 -10.39 -7.76 -4.03
CA GLY A 49 -9.38 -7.63 -5.09
C GLY A 49 -9.61 -8.53 -6.32
N ASP A 50 -10.57 -9.46 -6.28
CA ASP A 50 -10.89 -10.40 -7.37
C ASP A 50 -11.93 -9.83 -8.35
N LEU A 51 -11.90 -8.51 -8.61
CA LEU A 51 -12.88 -7.86 -9.49
C LEU A 51 -12.82 -8.43 -10.91
N GLY A 52 -13.77 -9.32 -11.21
CA GLY A 52 -13.88 -10.02 -12.49
C GLY A 52 -13.10 -11.34 -12.58
N ALA A 53 -12.45 -11.80 -11.51
CA ALA A 53 -11.79 -13.11 -11.47
C ALA A 53 -12.79 -14.21 -11.04
N SER A 54 -13.08 -15.15 -11.93
CA SER A 54 -13.82 -16.37 -11.63
C SER A 54 -12.92 -17.40 -10.95
N ARG A 55 -13.51 -18.36 -10.20
CA ARG A 55 -12.80 -19.54 -9.67
C ARG A 55 -12.13 -20.38 -10.77
N SER A 56 -12.52 -20.19 -12.04
CA SER A 56 -11.94 -20.82 -13.23
C SER A 56 -10.70 -20.11 -13.79
N ASP A 57 -10.34 -18.92 -13.32
CA ASP A 57 -9.36 -18.03 -13.98
C ASP A 57 -7.89 -18.36 -13.69
N GLY A 58 -7.63 -19.64 -13.41
CA GLY A 58 -6.29 -20.18 -13.23
C GLY A 58 -5.92 -20.51 -11.79
N GLN A 59 -4.87 -21.31 -11.66
CA GLN A 59 -4.35 -21.77 -10.38
C GLN A 59 -3.53 -20.65 -9.70
N TRP A 60 -3.54 -20.63 -8.38
CA TRP A 60 -2.69 -19.75 -7.58
C TRP A 60 -1.22 -20.12 -7.77
N ARG A 61 -0.39 -19.15 -8.14
CA ARG A 61 1.04 -19.28 -8.45
C ARG A 61 1.89 -18.46 -7.48
N PRO A 62 3.10 -18.90 -7.07
CA PRO A 62 4.01 -18.09 -6.27
C PRO A 62 4.29 -16.72 -6.90
N LEU A 63 4.29 -15.66 -6.12
CA LEU A 63 4.62 -14.32 -6.63
C LEU A 63 6.04 -14.25 -7.19
N SER A 64 6.98 -14.98 -6.56
CA SER A 64 8.36 -15.16 -7.04
C SER A 64 8.45 -15.66 -8.49
N GLU A 65 7.41 -16.35 -8.98
CA GLU A 65 7.36 -16.82 -10.36
C GLU A 65 7.26 -15.68 -11.37
N LEU A 66 6.68 -14.52 -11.02
CA LEU A 66 6.69 -13.36 -11.92
C LEU A 66 8.10 -12.82 -12.17
N ALA A 67 9.01 -12.95 -11.20
CA ALA A 67 10.40 -12.54 -11.36
C ALA A 67 11.26 -13.65 -11.97
N ALA A 68 11.00 -14.91 -11.63
CA ALA A 68 11.81 -16.06 -12.06
C ALA A 68 11.43 -16.60 -13.46
N ASP A 69 10.14 -16.64 -13.79
CA ASP A 69 9.63 -17.14 -15.08
C ASP A 69 9.44 -15.98 -16.06
N THR A 70 10.50 -15.74 -16.84
CA THR A 70 10.52 -14.72 -17.88
C THR A 70 9.43 -14.94 -18.95
N ALA A 71 9.01 -16.19 -19.20
CA ALA A 71 7.98 -16.48 -20.18
C ALA A 71 6.59 -16.12 -19.64
N ALA A 72 6.28 -16.44 -18.39
CA ALA A 72 5.03 -16.01 -17.74
C ALA A 72 4.91 -14.50 -17.68
N LEU A 73 5.98 -13.78 -17.30
CA LEU A 73 5.98 -12.32 -17.28
C LEU A 73 5.81 -11.73 -18.69
N ARG A 74 6.48 -12.29 -19.71
CA ARG A 74 6.30 -11.87 -21.11
C ARG A 74 4.86 -12.05 -21.56
N ALA A 75 4.25 -13.20 -21.29
CA ALA A 75 2.85 -13.47 -21.63
C ALA A 75 1.89 -12.44 -20.99
N ARG A 76 2.17 -12.00 -19.76
CA ARG A 76 1.40 -10.93 -19.10
C ARG A 76 1.61 -9.56 -19.75
N ILE A 77 2.85 -9.22 -20.11
CA ILE A 77 3.13 -7.97 -20.84
C ILE A 77 2.38 -7.96 -22.17
N ASP A 78 2.35 -9.08 -22.90
CA ASP A 78 1.62 -9.20 -24.16
C ASP A 78 0.10 -9.13 -23.99
N ASP A 79 -0.44 -9.70 -22.91
CA ASP A 79 -1.85 -9.55 -22.55
C ASP A 79 -2.21 -8.09 -22.24
N PHE A 80 -1.41 -7.40 -21.42
CA PHE A 80 -1.60 -5.96 -21.17
C PHE A 80 -1.47 -5.13 -22.44
N ARG A 81 -0.53 -5.48 -23.32
CA ARG A 81 -0.34 -4.83 -24.61
C ARG A 81 -1.61 -4.89 -25.47
N ARG A 82 -2.23 -6.07 -25.57
CA ARG A 82 -3.50 -6.26 -26.28
C ARG A 82 -4.64 -5.47 -25.63
N ARG A 83 -4.78 -5.54 -24.30
CA ARG A 83 -5.85 -4.84 -23.56
C ARG A 83 -5.76 -3.32 -23.70
N LEU A 84 -4.53 -2.79 -23.71
CA LEU A 84 -4.28 -1.36 -23.89
C LEU A 84 -4.35 -0.93 -25.35
N GLY A 85 -4.36 -1.85 -26.31
CA GLY A 85 -4.36 -1.53 -27.74
C GLY A 85 -3.09 -0.79 -28.20
N THR A 86 -1.94 -1.06 -27.58
CA THR A 86 -0.66 -0.42 -27.95
C THR A 86 0.25 -1.40 -28.67
N GLU A 87 1.01 -0.93 -29.66
CA GLU A 87 2.06 -1.75 -30.30
C GLU A 87 3.39 -1.71 -29.53
N GLU A 88 3.52 -0.86 -28.52
CA GLU A 88 4.76 -0.68 -27.77
C GLU A 88 4.81 -1.56 -26.51
N SER A 89 5.55 -2.67 -26.56
CA SER A 89 5.73 -3.56 -25.40
C SER A 89 6.26 -2.85 -24.15
N ARG A 90 7.09 -1.80 -24.29
CA ARG A 90 7.58 -1.00 -23.15
C ARG A 90 6.48 -0.19 -22.46
N VAL A 91 5.46 0.25 -23.19
CA VAL A 91 4.32 1.00 -22.63
C VAL A 91 3.47 0.04 -21.79
N ALA A 92 3.18 -1.14 -22.34
CA ALA A 92 2.49 -2.21 -21.62
C ALA A 92 3.26 -2.66 -20.37
N ALA A 93 4.58 -2.88 -20.48
CA ALA A 93 5.42 -3.27 -19.35
C ALA A 93 5.47 -2.20 -18.25
N SER A 94 5.58 -0.92 -18.63
CA SER A 94 5.52 0.21 -17.69
C SER A 94 4.21 0.21 -16.88
N ILE A 95 3.07 0.11 -17.56
CA ILE A 95 1.74 0.18 -16.94
C ILE A 95 1.45 -1.06 -16.11
N LEU A 96 1.80 -2.26 -16.60
CA LEU A 96 1.73 -3.50 -15.85
C LEU A 96 2.54 -3.39 -14.56
N PHE A 97 3.80 -2.96 -14.65
CA PHE A 97 4.67 -2.80 -13.48
C PHE A 97 4.12 -1.77 -12.49
N GLN A 98 3.59 -0.64 -12.96
CA GLN A 98 2.97 0.35 -12.08
C GLN A 98 1.80 -0.24 -11.29
N GLY A 99 0.96 -1.06 -11.94
CA GLY A 99 -0.13 -1.78 -11.29
C GLY A 99 0.35 -2.82 -10.27
N LEU A 100 1.41 -3.56 -10.58
CA LEU A 100 2.07 -4.48 -9.64
C LEU A 100 2.63 -3.74 -8.43
N ALA A 101 3.33 -2.62 -8.65
CA ALA A 101 3.88 -1.82 -7.57
C ALA A 101 2.78 -1.24 -6.67
N ALA A 102 1.71 -0.71 -7.25
CA ALA A 102 0.55 -0.23 -6.47
C ALA A 102 -0.02 -1.35 -5.60
N ARG A 103 -0.05 -2.57 -6.14
CA ARG A 103 -0.60 -3.73 -5.45
C ARG A 103 0.25 -4.23 -4.28
N LEU A 104 1.56 -4.08 -4.37
CA LEU A 104 2.50 -4.45 -3.31
C LEU A 104 2.63 -3.35 -2.25
N TRP A 105 2.50 -2.08 -2.64
CA TRP A 105 2.49 -0.96 -1.70
C TRP A 105 1.23 -0.90 -0.85
N SER A 106 0.05 -0.98 -1.47
CA SER A 106 -1.19 -0.57 -0.82
C SER A 106 -1.52 -1.38 0.45
N PRO A 107 -1.46 -2.73 0.46
CA PRO A 107 -1.74 -3.51 1.67
C PRO A 107 -0.72 -3.23 2.77
N VAL A 108 0.56 -3.06 2.43
CA VAL A 108 1.63 -2.79 3.41
C VAL A 108 1.46 -1.41 4.03
N ILE A 109 1.22 -0.38 3.22
CA ILE A 109 0.97 0.97 3.75
C ILE A 109 -0.26 0.95 4.64
N GLY A 110 -1.38 0.37 4.20
CA GLY A 110 -2.60 0.28 5.01
C GLY A 110 -2.38 -0.44 6.35
N THR A 111 -1.75 -1.62 6.34
CA THR A 111 -1.52 -2.40 7.57
C THR A 111 -0.49 -1.75 8.50
N VAL A 112 0.56 -1.13 7.99
CA VAL A 112 1.52 -0.39 8.82
C VAL A 112 0.89 0.86 9.43
N THR A 113 0.07 1.59 8.67
CA THR A 113 -0.60 2.79 9.19
C THR A 113 -1.72 2.49 10.16
N THR A 114 -2.39 1.35 10.03
CA THR A 114 -3.57 0.99 10.85
C THR A 114 -3.25 0.04 12.00
N TYR A 115 -2.20 -0.79 11.87
CA TYR A 115 -1.86 -1.84 12.84
C TYR A 115 -0.39 -1.87 13.25
N GLY A 116 0.48 -1.04 12.66
CA GLY A 116 1.92 -1.12 12.90
C GLY A 116 2.51 -2.48 12.52
N LEU A 117 1.98 -3.09 11.45
CA LEU A 117 2.30 -4.44 11.03
C LEU A 117 2.63 -4.50 9.53
N VAL A 118 3.65 -5.29 9.17
CA VAL A 118 3.92 -5.69 7.78
C VAL A 118 3.43 -7.13 7.55
N PRO A 119 2.50 -7.38 6.61
CA PRO A 119 2.04 -8.71 6.24
C PRO A 119 2.95 -9.37 5.21
N ALA A 120 3.00 -10.70 5.20
CA ALA A 120 3.52 -11.54 4.11
C ALA A 120 4.85 -11.06 3.49
N ARG A 121 5.90 -10.98 4.32
CA ARG A 121 7.21 -10.39 3.98
C ARG A 121 7.94 -11.07 2.83
N ALA A 122 7.79 -12.40 2.68
CA ALA A 122 8.55 -13.14 1.69
C ALA A 122 7.76 -13.22 0.38
N PRO A 123 8.40 -13.05 -0.80
CA PRO A 123 7.77 -13.32 -2.10
C PRO A 123 7.14 -14.72 -2.17
N ALA A 124 7.72 -15.68 -1.44
CA ALA A 124 7.24 -17.05 -1.34
C ALA A 124 5.98 -17.22 -0.47
N ASP A 125 5.62 -16.24 0.35
CA ASP A 125 4.39 -16.26 1.16
C ASP A 125 3.20 -15.65 0.40
N LEU A 126 3.48 -15.03 -0.74
CA LEU A 126 2.48 -14.44 -1.63
C LEU A 126 2.23 -15.34 -2.85
N ARG A 127 0.96 -15.36 -3.24
CA ARG A 127 0.46 -16.07 -4.42
C ARG A 127 -0.33 -15.08 -5.25
N TRP A 128 -0.30 -15.27 -6.56
CA TRP A 128 -1.07 -14.49 -7.52
C TRP A 128 -1.81 -15.39 -8.49
N ARG A 129 -2.79 -14.84 -9.20
CA ARG A 129 -3.40 -15.45 -10.37
C ARG A 129 -3.74 -14.39 -11.42
N PRO A 130 -3.88 -14.75 -12.71
CA PRO A 130 -4.39 -13.83 -13.72
C PRO A 130 -5.78 -13.30 -13.34
N ALA A 131 -6.08 -12.08 -13.76
CA ALA A 131 -7.42 -11.51 -13.70
C ALA A 131 -7.69 -10.71 -14.99
N PRO A 132 -8.91 -10.74 -15.55
CA PRO A 132 -9.25 -10.01 -16.77
C PRO A 132 -9.32 -8.49 -16.53
N THR A 133 -9.64 -8.07 -15.31
CA THR A 133 -9.78 -6.66 -14.94
C THR A 133 -9.26 -6.42 -13.52
N GLY A 134 -9.08 -5.15 -13.17
CA GLY A 134 -8.73 -4.76 -11.81
C GLY A 134 -7.27 -5.05 -11.43
N PRO A 135 -6.93 -4.87 -10.14
CA PRO A 135 -5.61 -5.17 -9.63
C PRO A 135 -5.31 -6.66 -9.67
N LEU A 136 -4.02 -7.02 -9.61
CA LEU A 136 -3.61 -8.42 -9.51
C LEU A 136 -4.15 -9.03 -8.20
N PRO A 137 -4.92 -10.14 -8.25
CA PRO A 137 -5.28 -10.86 -7.04
C PRO A 137 -4.05 -11.35 -6.29
N LEU A 138 -4.03 -11.14 -4.98
CA LEU A 138 -3.00 -11.67 -4.09
C LEU A 138 -3.66 -12.52 -3.01
N TRP A 139 -3.02 -13.64 -2.70
CA TRP A 139 -3.36 -14.52 -1.59
C TRP A 139 -2.10 -14.80 -0.78
N THR A 140 -2.23 -14.90 0.55
CA THR A 140 -1.11 -15.24 1.42
C THR A 140 -1.32 -16.58 2.13
N SER A 141 -0.28 -17.43 2.09
CA SER A 141 -0.23 -18.70 2.81
C SER A 141 1.24 -19.09 3.05
N PRO A 142 1.68 -19.21 4.32
CA PRO A 142 0.88 -19.05 5.53
C PRO A 142 0.47 -17.58 5.78
N VAL A 143 -0.61 -17.36 6.53
CA VAL A 143 -0.90 -16.01 7.06
C VAL A 143 0.18 -15.63 8.06
N SER A 144 0.97 -14.63 7.70
CA SER A 144 2.13 -14.18 8.47
C SER A 144 2.24 -12.66 8.47
N GLY A 145 2.73 -12.12 9.58
CA GLY A 145 2.94 -10.70 9.76
C GLY A 145 3.85 -10.41 10.94
N TRP A 146 4.47 -9.23 10.93
CA TRP A 146 5.45 -8.81 11.93
C TRP A 146 5.16 -7.39 12.36
N HIS A 147 5.25 -7.13 13.66
CA HIS A 147 5.24 -5.78 14.18
C HIS A 147 6.52 -5.06 13.72
N VAL A 148 6.40 -3.78 13.35
CA VAL A 148 7.54 -2.99 12.86
C VAL A 148 8.26 -2.20 13.95
N VAL A 149 7.64 -2.02 15.12
CA VAL A 149 8.27 -1.45 16.33
C VAL A 149 7.64 -2.11 17.57
N PRO A 150 8.42 -2.61 18.55
CA PRO A 150 7.90 -3.22 19.78
C PRO A 150 7.14 -2.24 20.67
N GLU A 151 7.55 -0.97 20.76
CA GLU A 151 6.92 0.01 21.64
C GLU A 151 5.53 0.49 21.15
N LEU A 152 5.29 0.52 19.83
CA LEU A 152 3.98 0.87 19.25
C LEU A 152 2.87 -0.14 19.62
N GLY A 153 3.21 -1.32 20.15
CA GLY A 153 2.25 -2.28 20.68
C GLY A 153 1.66 -1.89 22.04
N LYS A 154 2.25 -0.93 22.77
CA LYS A 154 1.78 -0.50 24.10
C LYS A 154 1.02 0.83 24.10
N GLU A 155 1.28 1.72 23.14
CA GLU A 155 0.63 3.04 23.01
C GLU A 155 0.19 3.30 21.57
N TRP A 156 -0.68 2.44 21.03
CA TRP A 156 -1.43 2.75 19.82
C TRP A 156 -2.58 3.72 20.17
N PRO A 157 -2.67 4.95 19.63
CA PRO A 157 -3.72 5.92 19.97
C PRO A 157 -5.04 5.67 19.19
N GLY A 158 -5.33 4.42 18.89
CA GLY A 158 -6.67 3.92 18.60
C GLY A 158 -6.90 2.73 19.52
N GLU A 159 -8.13 2.45 19.95
CA GLU A 159 -8.35 1.23 20.75
C GLU A 159 -7.82 0.00 20.01
N PRO A 160 -6.92 -0.81 20.61
CA PRO A 160 -6.65 -2.14 20.12
C PRO A 160 -7.93 -2.96 20.34
N ILE A 161 -8.72 -3.18 19.28
CA ILE A 161 -9.82 -4.14 19.38
C ILE A 161 -9.17 -5.52 19.51
N LEU A 162 -9.48 -6.16 20.64
CA LEU A 162 -9.15 -7.52 21.10
C LEU A 162 -8.03 -7.62 22.14
N ARG A 163 -8.29 -7.05 23.34
CA ARG A 163 -8.09 -7.84 24.57
C ARG A 163 -9.34 -8.68 24.83
N THR A 164 -9.46 -9.83 24.18
CA THR A 164 -10.07 -11.02 24.80
C THR A 164 -9.64 -12.24 24.00
N SER A 165 -8.66 -12.95 24.53
CA SER A 165 -8.48 -14.37 24.28
C SER A 165 -9.67 -15.13 24.87
N GLN A 166 -10.77 -15.29 24.11
CA GLN A 166 -11.69 -16.43 24.27
C GLN A 166 -12.67 -16.57 23.09
N PRO A 167 -12.81 -17.76 22.47
CA PRO A 167 -13.87 -18.03 21.50
C PRO A 167 -15.25 -18.09 22.20
N PRO A 168 -16.36 -17.78 21.50
CA PRO A 168 -17.67 -17.64 22.12
C PRO A 168 -18.18 -18.99 22.64
N ALA A 169 -18.41 -19.07 23.95
CA ALA A 169 -19.21 -20.13 24.55
C ALA A 169 -20.70 -19.79 24.44
N SER A 170 -21.47 -20.75 23.98
CA SER A 170 -22.92 -20.74 23.91
C SER A 170 -23.58 -20.72 25.31
N LEU A 171 -24.78 -20.11 25.36
CA LEU A 171 -25.86 -20.26 26.35
C LEU A 171 -25.59 -19.78 27.80
N ARG A 172 -26.25 -18.66 28.18
CA ARG A 172 -27.36 -18.62 29.17
C ARG A 172 -27.82 -17.18 29.52
N THR A 173 -29.06 -16.90 29.14
CA THR A 173 -30.16 -16.21 29.84
C THR A 173 -29.91 -15.13 30.93
N THR A 174 -30.47 -13.94 30.62
CA THR A 174 -31.37 -13.06 31.42
C THR A 174 -30.89 -12.40 32.72
N HIS A 175 -30.91 -11.06 32.78
CA HIS A 175 -31.97 -10.24 33.40
C HIS A 175 -31.69 -8.72 33.24
N ALA A 176 -32.76 -7.95 33.10
CA ALA A 176 -32.80 -6.49 33.09
C ALA A 176 -32.86 -5.93 34.52
N SER A 177 -32.42 -4.68 34.70
CA SER A 177 -33.17 -3.58 35.34
C SER A 177 -32.34 -2.29 35.40
N ASP A 178 -33.04 -1.18 35.21
CA ASP A 178 -32.66 0.23 35.22
C ASP A 178 -31.91 0.71 36.48
N ASP A 179 -31.05 1.73 36.33
CA ASP A 179 -31.38 3.09 36.82
C ASP A 179 -30.35 4.14 36.35
N SER A 180 -30.86 5.32 36.01
CA SER A 180 -30.19 6.57 35.66
C SER A 180 -30.28 7.55 36.86
N PRO A 181 -29.54 8.67 36.98
CA PRO A 181 -29.53 9.73 35.95
C PRO A 181 -28.26 10.61 35.83
N ALA A 182 -28.39 11.55 34.89
CA ALA A 182 -27.43 12.49 34.33
C ALA A 182 -26.91 13.59 35.27
N GLU A 183 -25.71 14.10 34.93
CA GLU A 183 -25.32 15.49 35.16
C GLU A 183 -24.34 15.99 34.07
N LYS A 184 -24.59 17.20 33.57
CA LYS A 184 -23.76 18.09 32.73
C LYS A 184 -24.23 19.52 33.05
N PRO A 185 -23.52 20.60 32.68
CA PRO A 185 -22.10 20.77 32.30
C PRO A 185 -21.43 21.96 33.04
N THR A 186 -20.12 22.15 32.92
CA THR A 186 -19.55 23.51 32.89
C THR A 186 -18.39 23.58 31.91
N ASN A 187 -18.42 24.66 31.14
CA ASN A 187 -17.49 25.06 30.09
C ASN A 187 -16.73 26.25 30.65
N ASP A 188 -15.40 26.25 30.56
CA ASP A 188 -14.66 27.50 30.50
C ASP A 188 -13.47 27.34 29.57
N ALA A 189 -13.46 28.24 28.58
CA ALA A 189 -12.54 28.31 27.48
C ALA A 189 -11.17 28.85 27.91
N ARG A 190 -10.12 28.41 27.23
CA ARG A 190 -9.12 29.32 26.66
C ARG A 190 -8.41 28.66 25.50
N ALA A 191 -8.47 29.36 24.37
CA ALA A 191 -7.69 29.13 23.18
C ALA A 191 -6.21 29.41 23.49
N ASP A 192 -5.34 28.50 23.10
CA ASP A 192 -3.96 28.83 22.78
C ASP A 192 -3.63 28.27 21.40
N GLN A 193 -3.14 29.19 20.57
CA GLN A 193 -2.87 29.05 19.15
C GLN A 193 -1.45 28.49 18.94
N ASP A 194 -1.30 27.75 17.83
CA ASP A 194 -0.08 27.46 17.08
C ASP A 194 1.27 27.56 17.81
N SER A 195 1.84 26.38 18.12
CA SER A 195 3.28 26.20 18.30
C SER A 195 3.80 25.13 17.32
N PRO A 196 4.96 25.34 16.68
CA PRO A 196 5.51 24.38 15.72
C PRO A 196 5.98 23.11 16.44
N ASP A 197 5.58 21.97 15.85
CA ASP A 197 5.84 20.56 16.19
C ASP A 197 7.30 20.29 16.64
N GLN A 198 7.60 20.45 17.93
CA GLN A 198 8.85 19.96 18.54
C GLN A 198 8.67 18.46 18.85
N ARG A 199 9.10 17.60 17.93
CA ARG A 199 9.03 16.13 18.12
C ARG A 199 10.02 15.67 19.19
N ALA A 200 9.59 14.70 20.00
CA ALA A 200 10.50 14.00 20.90
C ALA A 200 11.48 13.13 20.09
N PRO A 201 12.79 13.16 20.39
CA PRO A 201 13.83 12.52 19.57
C PRO A 201 13.64 11.00 19.38
N GLY A 202 13.05 10.28 20.34
CA GLY A 202 12.80 8.83 20.22
C GLY A 202 11.66 8.45 19.27
N ARG A 203 10.78 9.38 18.90
CA ARG A 203 9.69 9.12 17.95
C ARG A 203 10.18 9.21 16.51
N GLU A 204 11.08 10.15 16.23
CA GLU A 204 11.67 10.33 14.91
C GLU A 204 12.48 9.10 14.49
N THR A 205 13.28 8.56 15.41
CA THR A 205 14.03 7.32 15.18
C THR A 205 13.13 6.11 14.91
N ALA A 206 12.02 5.98 15.65
CA ALA A 206 11.06 4.89 15.44
C ALA A 206 10.33 5.00 14.08
N ASP A 207 9.95 6.21 13.66
CA ASP A 207 9.32 6.45 12.36
C ASP A 207 10.30 6.13 11.20
N GLU A 208 11.58 6.49 11.35
CA GLU A 208 12.65 6.14 10.40
C GLU A 208 12.88 4.62 10.29
N GLU A 209 12.88 3.90 11.42
CA GLU A 209 12.99 2.45 11.47
C GLU A 209 11.83 1.76 10.75
N VAL A 210 10.59 2.24 10.97
CA VAL A 210 9.40 1.74 10.25
C VAL A 210 9.55 1.94 8.75
N ALA A 211 9.97 3.14 8.32
CA ALA A 211 10.18 3.44 6.91
C ALA A 211 11.25 2.51 6.29
N ALA A 212 12.34 2.26 7.01
CA ALA A 212 13.39 1.35 6.56
C ALA A 212 12.91 -0.10 6.42
N VAL A 213 12.09 -0.60 7.36
CA VAL A 213 11.48 -1.94 7.27
C VAL A 213 10.53 -2.04 6.09
N VAL A 214 9.66 -1.05 5.90
CA VAL A 214 8.73 -0.99 4.76
C VAL A 214 9.48 -0.94 3.44
N TYR A 215 10.53 -0.11 3.35
CA TYR A 215 11.39 -0.03 2.18
C TYR A 215 12.02 -1.38 1.88
N ARG A 216 12.66 -2.05 2.85
CA ARG A 216 13.28 -3.37 2.63
C ARG A 216 12.27 -4.38 2.10
N VAL A 217 11.14 -4.54 2.78
CA VAL A 217 10.14 -5.57 2.42
C VAL A 217 9.55 -5.32 1.04
N VAL A 218 9.16 -4.08 0.72
CA VAL A 218 8.49 -3.83 -0.56
C VAL A 218 9.50 -3.62 -1.69
N VAL A 219 10.53 -2.80 -1.47
CA VAL A 219 11.50 -2.46 -2.52
C VAL A 219 12.46 -3.61 -2.74
N ALA A 220 13.24 -3.98 -1.73
CA ALA A 220 14.31 -4.97 -1.89
C ALA A 220 13.77 -6.39 -2.12
N ASP A 221 12.82 -6.83 -1.29
CA ASP A 221 12.38 -8.23 -1.36
C ASP A 221 11.37 -8.48 -2.50
N LEU A 222 10.48 -7.51 -2.79
CA LEU A 222 9.38 -7.72 -3.75
C LEU A 222 9.57 -7.02 -5.09
N LEU A 223 10.03 -5.76 -5.13
CA LEU A 223 10.07 -4.97 -6.37
C LEU A 223 11.38 -5.09 -7.15
N GLU A 224 12.55 -5.16 -6.51
CA GLU A 224 13.83 -5.29 -7.19
C GLU A 224 13.87 -6.50 -8.14
N PRO A 225 13.46 -7.72 -7.73
CA PRO A 225 13.42 -8.88 -8.63
C PRO A 225 12.49 -8.66 -9.84
N LEU A 226 11.37 -7.96 -9.64
CA LEU A 226 10.42 -7.64 -10.72
C LEU A 226 10.99 -6.57 -11.67
N VAL A 227 11.72 -5.58 -11.15
CA VAL A 227 12.40 -4.57 -11.96
C VAL A 227 13.41 -5.23 -12.88
N ASP A 228 14.24 -6.13 -12.33
CA ASP A 228 15.24 -6.84 -13.13
C ASP A 228 14.60 -7.75 -14.18
N ALA A 229 13.55 -8.49 -13.82
CA ALA A 229 12.83 -9.35 -14.75
C ALA A 229 12.18 -8.54 -15.91
N VAL A 230 11.53 -7.41 -15.60
CA VAL A 230 10.90 -6.55 -16.63
C VAL A 230 11.96 -5.96 -17.57
N ARG A 231 13.11 -5.55 -17.04
CA ARG A 231 14.24 -5.01 -17.83
C ARG A 231 14.92 -6.07 -18.69
N GLY A 232 14.93 -7.33 -18.24
CA GLY A 232 15.40 -8.47 -19.03
C GLY A 232 14.51 -8.77 -20.24
N ILE A 233 13.21 -8.44 -20.18
CA ILE A 233 12.24 -8.71 -21.26
C ILE A 233 12.08 -7.51 -22.20
N THR A 234 12.08 -6.30 -21.66
CA THR A 234 11.76 -5.08 -22.41
C THR A 234 12.83 -4.01 -22.23
N LYS A 235 13.11 -3.26 -23.30
CA LYS A 235 14.03 -2.10 -23.25
C LYS A 235 13.35 -0.94 -22.51
N ILE A 236 13.42 -0.98 -21.18
CA ILE A 236 12.90 0.06 -20.29
C ILE A 236 13.97 0.44 -19.24
N SER A 237 14.02 1.70 -18.85
CA SER A 237 14.99 2.17 -17.87
C SER A 237 14.56 1.83 -16.45
N ALA A 238 15.53 1.53 -15.58
CA ALA A 238 15.25 1.32 -14.16
C ALA A 238 14.60 2.56 -13.52
N GLY A 239 15.08 3.77 -13.86
CA GLY A 239 14.51 5.01 -13.33
C GLY A 239 13.05 5.27 -13.72
N LEU A 240 12.58 4.72 -14.85
CA LEU A 240 11.16 4.74 -15.19
C LEU A 240 10.37 3.80 -14.26
N LEU A 241 10.84 2.58 -14.07
CA LEU A 241 10.18 1.60 -13.20
C LEU A 241 10.15 2.09 -11.74
N TRP A 242 11.26 2.62 -11.23
CA TRP A 242 11.30 3.20 -9.88
C TRP A 242 10.42 4.46 -9.74
N GLY A 243 10.34 5.30 -10.78
CA GLY A 243 9.37 6.39 -10.82
C GLY A 243 7.91 5.93 -10.81
N ASN A 244 7.60 4.80 -11.47
CA ASN A 244 6.29 4.18 -11.37
C ASN A 244 6.04 3.62 -9.96
N ALA A 245 7.02 2.97 -9.34
CA ALA A 245 6.90 2.46 -7.97
C ALA A 245 6.67 3.59 -6.96
N ALA A 246 7.40 4.70 -7.07
CA ALA A 246 7.23 5.88 -6.23
C ALA A 246 5.87 6.57 -6.44
N SER A 247 5.41 6.71 -7.69
CA SER A 247 4.08 7.23 -8.00
C SER A 247 2.97 6.33 -7.45
N SER A 248 3.13 5.01 -7.53
CA SER A 248 2.22 4.03 -6.94
C SER A 248 2.18 4.11 -5.40
N LEU A 249 3.34 4.28 -4.75
CA LEU A 249 3.43 4.51 -3.31
C LEU A 249 2.69 5.80 -2.90
N ALA A 250 2.97 6.92 -3.59
CA ALA A 250 2.29 8.19 -3.31
C ALA A 250 0.79 8.14 -3.60
N GLY A 251 0.35 7.31 -4.56
CA GLY A 251 -1.06 7.06 -4.85
C GLY A 251 -1.86 6.54 -3.65
N THR A 252 -1.22 5.86 -2.69
CA THR A 252 -1.89 5.41 -1.46
C THR A 252 -2.45 6.57 -0.63
N LEU A 253 -1.83 7.75 -0.69
CA LEU A 253 -2.28 8.97 -0.01
C LEU A 253 -3.55 9.59 -0.61
N ARG A 254 -3.99 9.15 -1.79
CA ARG A 254 -5.27 9.58 -2.38
C ARG A 254 -6.42 8.68 -1.94
N THR A 255 -6.16 7.39 -1.80
CA THR A 255 -7.20 6.39 -1.52
C THR A 255 -7.43 6.21 -0.02
N LEU A 256 -6.36 6.11 0.76
CA LEU A 256 -6.47 5.81 2.19
C LEU A 256 -7.22 6.90 2.97
N PRO A 257 -6.92 8.21 2.80
CA PRO A 257 -7.65 9.26 3.50
C PRO A 257 -9.13 9.40 3.10
N ALA A 258 -9.50 8.93 1.91
CA ALA A 258 -10.89 8.97 1.46
C ALA A 258 -11.80 8.03 2.28
N THR A 259 -11.22 6.97 2.87
CA THR A 259 -11.94 6.03 3.73
C THR A 259 -11.56 6.18 5.21
N ARG A 260 -10.32 6.59 5.50
CA ARG A 260 -9.72 6.70 6.83
C ARG A 260 -8.98 8.04 7.00
N PRO A 261 -9.71 9.17 7.11
CA PRO A 261 -9.09 10.49 7.22
C PRO A 261 -8.25 10.65 8.49
N ASP A 262 -8.58 9.89 9.55
CA ASP A 262 -7.83 9.81 10.81
C ASP A 262 -6.38 9.35 10.61
N LEU A 263 -6.12 8.54 9.59
CA LEU A 263 -4.80 7.98 9.29
C LEU A 263 -3.97 8.85 8.35
N ALA A 264 -4.55 9.90 7.75
CA ALA A 264 -3.91 10.68 6.70
C ALA A 264 -2.54 11.29 7.09
N PRO A 265 -2.38 11.93 8.27
CA PRO A 265 -1.09 12.49 8.66
C PRO A 265 -0.01 11.41 8.85
N ARG A 266 -0.40 10.23 9.38
CA ARG A 266 0.51 9.11 9.60
C ARG A 266 0.96 8.50 8.27
N ALA A 267 0.02 8.27 7.36
CA ALA A 267 0.31 7.77 6.02
C ALA A 267 1.23 8.75 5.27
N ALA A 268 0.96 10.05 5.34
CA ALA A 268 1.74 11.08 4.65
C ALA A 268 3.21 11.13 5.12
N ARG A 269 3.45 10.98 6.44
CA ARG A 269 4.80 10.86 7.00
C ARG A 269 5.51 9.60 6.49
N LEU A 270 4.91 8.43 6.72
CA LEU A 270 5.49 7.15 6.28
C LEU A 270 5.83 7.14 4.78
N VAL A 271 4.91 7.61 3.93
CA VAL A 271 5.13 7.68 2.49
C VAL A 271 6.27 8.63 2.14
N ARG A 272 6.35 9.80 2.78
CA ARG A 272 7.45 10.75 2.57
C ARG A 272 8.79 10.15 2.96
N ASP A 273 8.85 9.50 4.11
CA ASP A 273 10.09 8.92 4.65
C ASP A 273 10.55 7.78 3.73
N VAL A 274 9.66 6.86 3.34
CA VAL A 274 9.97 5.77 2.39
C VAL A 274 10.40 6.31 1.01
N LEU A 275 9.77 7.37 0.50
CA LEU A 275 10.19 8.03 -0.76
C LEU A 275 11.58 8.64 -0.67
N GLY A 276 12.06 8.97 0.53
CA GLY A 276 13.40 9.49 0.78
C GLY A 276 14.50 8.44 0.76
N LEU A 277 14.16 7.15 0.69
CA LEU A 277 15.12 6.05 0.83
C LEU A 277 15.58 5.47 -0.52
N GLY A 278 16.85 5.10 -0.57
CA GLY A 278 17.46 4.27 -1.61
C GLY A 278 17.08 4.62 -3.05
N VAL A 279 16.59 3.64 -3.82
CA VAL A 279 16.26 3.80 -5.25
C VAL A 279 15.01 4.65 -5.51
N LEU A 280 14.23 4.97 -4.47
CA LEU A 280 13.06 5.84 -4.57
C LEU A 280 13.42 7.33 -4.44
N ALA A 281 14.53 7.63 -3.75
CA ALA A 281 15.01 8.99 -3.59
C ALA A 281 15.27 9.65 -4.95
N GLY A 282 14.73 10.86 -5.15
CA GLY A 282 14.90 11.63 -6.39
C GLY A 282 14.07 11.15 -7.59
N THR A 283 13.22 10.14 -7.43
CA THR A 283 12.30 9.67 -8.51
C THR A 283 11.12 10.63 -8.77
N GLY A 284 10.96 11.64 -7.92
CA GLY A 284 9.96 12.67 -8.05
C GLY A 284 9.87 13.55 -6.81
N ARG A 285 8.81 14.37 -6.75
CA ARG A 285 8.52 15.28 -5.64
C ARG A 285 7.10 15.05 -5.15
N LEU A 286 6.94 14.77 -3.86
CA LEU A 286 5.65 14.83 -3.19
C LEU A 286 5.29 16.31 -2.93
N ALA A 287 4.12 16.72 -3.37
CA ALA A 287 3.58 18.07 -3.24
C ALA A 287 2.23 18.05 -2.53
N GLU A 288 1.95 19.09 -1.77
CA GLU A 288 0.69 19.27 -1.05
C GLU A 288 0.15 20.69 -1.33
N PRO A 289 -0.48 20.91 -2.50
CA PRO A 289 -1.01 22.22 -2.87
C PRO A 289 -2.21 22.67 -2.01
N ALA A 290 -2.82 21.74 -1.27
CA ALA A 290 -3.85 22.01 -0.27
C ALA A 290 -3.73 20.99 0.86
N ALA A 291 -4.01 21.40 2.10
CA ALA A 291 -3.90 20.55 3.28
C ALA A 291 -4.63 19.22 3.09
N GLY A 292 -3.93 18.11 3.31
CA GLY A 292 -4.45 16.74 3.16
C GLY A 292 -4.59 16.25 1.72
N HIS A 293 -4.25 17.06 0.70
CA HIS A 293 -4.32 16.69 -0.71
C HIS A 293 -2.93 16.54 -1.30
N HIS A 294 -2.41 15.32 -1.30
CA HIS A 294 -1.09 15.00 -1.80
C HIS A 294 -1.09 14.62 -3.29
N PHE A 295 -0.09 15.14 -4.02
CA PHE A 295 0.20 14.80 -5.41
C PHE A 295 1.68 14.46 -5.55
N PHE A 296 2.02 13.59 -6.50
CA PHE A 296 3.42 13.21 -6.74
C PHE A 296 3.81 13.58 -8.15
N VAL A 297 4.84 14.40 -8.31
CA VAL A 297 5.39 14.78 -9.61
C VAL A 297 6.59 13.91 -9.92
N ARG A 298 6.45 12.97 -10.87
CA ARG A 298 7.57 12.12 -11.29
C ARG A 298 8.66 12.92 -11.98
N SER A 299 9.92 12.49 -11.81
CA SER A 299 11.05 12.91 -12.64
C SER A 299 11.17 12.10 -13.94
N SER A 300 10.41 11.00 -14.06
CA SER A 300 10.37 10.14 -15.23
C SER A 300 8.96 10.03 -15.86
N CYS A 301 8.91 9.70 -17.15
CA CYS A 301 7.65 9.50 -17.87
C CYS A 301 7.21 8.03 -17.81
N CYS A 302 6.00 7.76 -17.32
CA CYS A 302 5.42 6.40 -17.28
C CYS A 302 4.92 5.89 -18.65
N LEU A 303 4.95 6.73 -19.70
CA LEU A 303 4.50 6.44 -21.06
C LEU A 303 2.99 6.22 -21.25
N TYR A 304 2.16 6.37 -20.21
CA TYR A 304 0.71 6.15 -20.31
C TYR A 304 0.03 6.99 -21.42
N TYR A 305 0.51 8.22 -21.65
CA TYR A 305 0.00 9.10 -22.71
C TYR A 305 0.14 8.54 -24.14
N ARG A 306 0.91 7.47 -24.34
CA ARG A 306 1.11 6.81 -25.63
C ARG A 306 0.08 5.72 -25.93
N VAL A 307 -0.72 5.33 -24.95
CA VAL A 307 -1.84 4.40 -25.13
C VAL A 307 -2.97 5.11 -25.86
N PRO A 308 -3.73 4.46 -26.77
CA PRO A 308 -4.96 5.02 -27.31
C PRO A 308 -5.92 5.48 -26.21
N GLY A 309 -6.34 6.75 -26.25
CA GLY A 309 -7.17 7.36 -25.20
C GLY A 309 -6.43 7.68 -23.89
N GLY A 310 -5.12 7.40 -23.80
CA GLY A 310 -4.27 7.74 -22.66
C GLY A 310 -4.00 9.24 -22.58
N GLY A 311 -4.21 9.81 -21.39
CA GLY A 311 -3.94 11.23 -21.11
C GLY A 311 -2.67 11.46 -20.30
N MET A 312 -2.38 12.73 -20.02
CA MET A 312 -1.38 13.12 -19.02
C MET A 312 -2.07 13.36 -17.67
N CYS A 313 -1.73 12.55 -16.67
CA CYS A 313 -2.25 12.68 -15.31
C CYS A 313 -1.48 13.72 -14.49
N ASP A 314 -1.98 13.97 -13.26
CA ASP A 314 -1.37 14.88 -12.28
C ASP A 314 0.10 14.56 -11.96
N ASP A 315 0.50 13.30 -12.13
CA ASP A 315 1.84 12.80 -11.84
C ASP A 315 2.81 12.94 -13.02
N CYS A 316 2.31 13.35 -14.19
CA CYS A 316 3.07 13.33 -15.43
C CYS A 316 4.27 14.29 -15.41
N ALA A 317 5.47 13.78 -15.69
CA ALA A 317 6.69 14.57 -15.84
C ALA A 317 6.63 15.56 -17.02
N LEU A 318 5.81 15.26 -18.04
CA LEU A 318 5.68 16.09 -19.25
C LEU A 318 4.67 17.23 -19.11
N LEU A 319 3.92 17.27 -18.00
CA LEU A 319 2.88 18.27 -17.81
C LEU A 319 3.49 19.60 -17.38
N ALA A 320 3.24 20.64 -18.18
CA ALA A 320 3.69 22.00 -17.86
C ALA A 320 3.10 22.49 -16.52
N PRO A 321 3.87 23.22 -15.68
CA PRO A 321 3.42 23.62 -14.34
C PRO A 321 2.05 24.33 -14.32
N PRO A 322 1.75 25.33 -15.17
CA PRO A 322 0.44 26.00 -15.15
C PRO A 322 -0.73 25.09 -15.52
N VAL A 323 -0.49 24.03 -16.30
CA VAL A 323 -1.52 23.03 -16.61
C VAL A 323 -1.73 22.13 -15.40
N ARG A 324 -0.65 21.70 -14.76
CA ARG A 324 -0.66 20.88 -13.54
C ARG A 324 -1.41 21.57 -12.41
N ASP A 325 -1.10 22.84 -12.13
CA ASP A 325 -1.76 23.58 -11.04
C ASP A 325 -3.27 23.67 -11.25
N ARG A 326 -3.71 23.84 -12.50
CA ARG A 326 -5.14 23.83 -12.86
C ARG A 326 -5.76 22.43 -12.71
N GLN A 327 -5.04 21.36 -13.04
CA GLN A 327 -5.51 19.99 -12.82
C GLN A 327 -5.67 19.71 -11.32
N TRP A 328 -4.64 20.02 -10.51
CA TRP A 328 -4.68 19.88 -9.05
C TRP A 328 -5.84 20.67 -8.43
N ALA A 329 -6.01 21.93 -8.82
CA ALA A 329 -7.09 22.76 -8.30
C ALA A 329 -8.48 22.18 -8.64
N ARG A 330 -8.66 21.54 -9.80
CA ARG A 330 -9.91 20.84 -10.14
C ARG A 330 -10.11 19.61 -9.27
N THR A 331 -9.09 18.77 -9.12
CA THR A 331 -9.16 17.55 -8.30
C THR A 331 -9.48 17.88 -6.84
N VAL A 332 -8.84 18.91 -6.27
CA VAL A 332 -9.12 19.37 -4.90
C VAL A 332 -10.56 19.87 -4.76
N ARG A 333 -11.08 20.64 -5.72
CA ARG A 333 -12.48 21.11 -5.70
C ARG A 333 -13.47 19.95 -5.77
N GLN A 334 -13.22 18.96 -6.64
CA GLN A 334 -14.07 17.78 -6.77
C GLN A 334 -14.09 16.95 -5.49
N ALA A 335 -12.93 16.73 -4.86
CA ALA A 335 -12.84 16.00 -3.60
C ALA A 335 -13.62 16.69 -2.47
N ARG A 336 -13.57 18.03 -2.40
CA ARG A 336 -14.34 18.81 -1.41
C ARG A 336 -15.85 18.81 -1.67
N GLY A 337 -16.26 18.85 -2.94
CA GLY A 337 -17.68 18.84 -3.33
C GLY A 337 -18.35 17.47 -3.29
N ALA A 338 -17.58 16.38 -3.28
CA ALA A 338 -18.11 15.03 -3.10
C ALA A 338 -18.41 14.67 -1.63
N GLY A 339 -17.98 15.52 -0.68
CA GLY A 339 -18.20 15.36 0.76
C GLY A 339 -19.34 16.19 1.34
N THR A 340 -20.15 16.82 0.49
CA THR A 340 -21.37 17.58 0.84
C THR A 340 -22.60 16.90 0.30
#